data_AF-A0AB35YQB2-F1
#
_entry.id   AF-A0AB35YQB2-F1
#
_cell.length_a   1.000
_cell.length_b   1.000
_cell.length_c   1.000
_cell.angle_alpha   90.00
_cell.angle_beta   90.00
_cell.angle_gamma   90.00
#
_symmetry.space_group_name_H-M   'P 1'
#
loop_
_entity.id
_entity.type
_entity.pdbx_description
1 polymer ?
#
loop_
_entity_poly.entity_id
_entity_poly.type
_entity_poly.pdbx_seq_one_letter_code
_entity_poly.pdbx_strand_id
1 'polypeptide(L)' 'MNTIKIFSTSVFLLVCNVLFAQKPTEVPKPSEEPIDLTSTADIIIYIVLPVCAVLLYLIYRNSRKKKKK' A
#
# COMPACT_ATOMS: atom_id res chain seq x y z
N MET A 1 -2.39 33.45 20.96
CA MET A 1 -3.21 33.74 19.75
C MET A 1 -2.47 33.44 18.44
N ASN A 2 -1.15 33.58 18.36
CA ASN A 2 -0.40 33.30 17.12
C ASN A 2 -0.19 31.80 16.84
N THR A 3 -0.05 30.95 17.86
CA THR A 3 0.14 29.50 17.70
C THR A 3 -1.08 28.79 17.09
N ILE A 4 -2.28 29.18 17.50
CA ILE A 4 -3.55 28.65 16.95
C ILE A 4 -3.72 29.04 15.48
N LYS A 5 -3.32 30.27 15.12
CA LYS A 5 -3.36 30.74 13.73
C LYS A 5 -2.36 29.99 12.86
N ILE A 6 -1.13 29.78 13.34
CA ILE A 6 -0.11 28.99 12.64
C ILE A 6 -0.60 27.57 12.40
N PHE A 7 -1.16 26.93 13.42
CA PHE A 7 -1.73 25.57 13.29
C PHE A 7 -2.85 25.51 12.25
N SER A 8 -3.80 26.46 12.29
CA SER A 8 -4.89 26.55 11.31
C SER A 8 -4.36 26.73 9.88
N THR A 9 -3.38 27.63 9.69
CA THR A 9 -2.75 27.85 8.39
C THR A 9 -2.03 26.60 7.89
N SER A 10 -1.33 25.87 8.76
CA SER A 10 -0.66 24.62 8.39
C SER A 10 -1.64 23.52 7.98
N VAL A 11 -2.75 23.37 8.70
CA VAL A 11 -3.81 22.41 8.34
C VAL A 11 -4.46 22.78 7.01
N PHE A 12 -4.74 24.06 6.78
CA PHE A 12 -5.31 24.55 5.53
C PHE A 12 -4.40 24.25 4.33
N LEU A 13 -3.09 24.50 4.46
CA LEU A 13 -2.11 24.17 3.43
C LEU A 13 -2.05 22.67 3.14
N LEU A 14 -2.18 21.81 4.15
CA LEU A 14 -2.18 20.36 3.99
C LEU A 14 -3.42 19.89 3.23
N VAL A 15 -4.61 20.42 3.56
CA VAL A 15 -5.87 20.08 2.87
C VAL A 15 -5.83 20.52 1.40
N CYS A 16 -5.31 21.71 1.10
CA CYS A 16 -5.17 22.17 -0.28
C CYS A 16 -4.28 21.23 -1.12
N ASN A 17 -3.16 20.75 -0.58
CA ASN A 17 -2.28 19.83 -1.32
C ASN A 17 -2.99 18.51 -1.70
N VAL A 18 -3.86 18.00 -0.85
CA VAL A 18 -4.66 16.79 -1.15
C VAL A 18 -5.71 17.08 -2.24
N LEU A 19 -6.31 18.26 -2.24
CA LEU A 19 -7.30 18.67 -3.25
C LEU A 19 -6.68 18.91 -4.64
N PHE A 20 -5.42 19.36 -4.70
CA PHE A 20 -4.68 19.58 -5.94
C PHE A 20 -3.86 18.38 -6.41
N ALA A 21 -3.92 17.24 -5.71
CA ALA A 21 -3.35 15.98 -6.17
C ALA A 21 -4.21 15.42 -7.33
N GLN A 22 -4.08 16.01 -8.52
CA GLN A 22 -4.74 15.50 -9.73
C GLN A 22 -4.06 14.21 -10.18
N LYS A 23 -4.88 13.20 -10.49
CA LYS A 23 -4.40 12.01 -11.20
C LYS A 23 -3.87 12.43 -12.58
N PRO A 24 -2.66 12.02 -12.98
CA PRO A 24 -2.14 12.35 -14.30
C PRO A 24 -3.07 11.79 -15.38
N THR A 25 -3.48 12.65 -16.32
CA THR A 25 -4.49 12.33 -17.34
C THR A 25 -3.90 11.69 -18.59
N GLU A 26 -2.61 11.90 -18.84
CA GLU A 26 -1.94 11.53 -20.09
C GLU A 26 -1.27 10.15 -20.06
N VAL A 27 -1.08 9.57 -18.86
CA VAL A 27 -0.48 8.25 -18.74
C VAL A 27 -1.56 7.17 -18.82
N PRO A 28 -1.31 6.05 -19.55
CA PRO A 28 -2.19 4.90 -19.54
C PRO A 28 -2.51 4.50 -18.11
N LYS A 29 -3.79 4.52 -17.77
CA LYS A 29 -4.25 4.12 -16.45
C LYS A 29 -4.18 2.60 -16.35
N PRO A 30 -3.82 2.06 -15.18
CA PRO A 30 -4.15 0.67 -14.90
C PRO A 30 -5.67 0.49 -15.04
N SER A 31 -6.08 -0.73 -15.40
CA SER A 31 -7.49 -1.10 -15.55
C SER A 31 -8.33 -0.54 -14.38
N GLU A 32 -9.44 0.13 -14.68
CA GLU A 32 -10.42 0.53 -13.67
C GLU A 32 -11.31 -0.66 -13.24
N GLU A 33 -11.12 -1.82 -13.87
CA GLU A 33 -11.88 -3.03 -13.55
C GLU A 33 -11.49 -3.56 -12.16
N PRO A 34 -12.46 -4.10 -11.41
CA PRO A 34 -12.16 -4.83 -10.18
C PRO A 34 -11.17 -5.97 -10.43
N ILE A 35 -10.46 -6.36 -9.38
CA ILE A 35 -9.62 -7.57 -9.40
C ILE A 35 -10.49 -8.76 -9.82
N ASP A 36 -10.08 -9.46 -10.87
CA ASP A 36 -10.81 -10.58 -11.41
C ASP A 36 -10.41 -11.86 -10.68
N LEU A 37 -11.27 -12.30 -9.76
CA LEU A 37 -11.06 -13.54 -9.00
C LEU A 37 -11.24 -14.82 -9.84
N THR A 38 -11.53 -14.69 -11.14
CA THR A 38 -11.56 -15.81 -12.11
C THR A 38 -10.27 -15.89 -12.93
N SER A 39 -9.53 -14.77 -13.03
CA SER A 39 -8.21 -14.70 -13.65
C SER A 39 -7.18 -15.44 -12.81
N THR A 40 -6.50 -16.40 -13.42
CA THR A 40 -5.40 -17.15 -12.76
C THR A 40 -4.27 -16.21 -12.35
N ALA A 41 -3.97 -15.18 -13.15
CA ALA A 41 -2.91 -14.22 -12.84
C ALA A 41 -3.25 -13.41 -11.59
N ASP A 42 -4.48 -12.92 -11.48
CA ASP A 42 -4.95 -12.10 -10.36
C ASP A 42 -4.95 -12.90 -9.06
N ILE A 43 -5.42 -14.16 -9.09
CA ILE A 43 -5.36 -15.05 -7.93
C ILE A 43 -3.90 -15.26 -7.48
N ILE A 44 -2.99 -15.51 -8.42
CA ILE A 44 -1.58 -15.74 -8.09
C ILE A 44 -0.96 -14.49 -7.45
N ILE A 45 -1.15 -13.31 -8.06
CA ILE A 45 -0.51 -12.06 -7.64
C ILE A 45 -1.10 -11.56 -6.32
N TYR A 46 -2.43 -11.55 -6.20
CA TYR A 46 -3.11 -10.90 -5.08
C TYR A 46 -3.40 -11.84 -3.90
N ILE A 47 -3.35 -13.17 -4.08
CA ILE A 47 -3.63 -14.14 -3.01
C ILE A 47 -2.43 -15.04 -2.75
N VAL A 48 -1.96 -15.77 -3.78
CA VAL A 48 -0.94 -16.82 -3.59
C VAL A 48 0.40 -16.22 -3.17
N LEU A 49 0.87 -15.17 -3.85
CA LEU A 49 2.16 -14.55 -3.58
C LEU A 49 2.25 -13.98 -2.14
N PRO A 50 1.26 -13.23 -1.62
CA PRO A 50 1.24 -12.80 -0.22
C PRO A 50 1.25 -13.97 0.78
N VAL A 51 0.45 -15.02 0.55
CA VAL A 51 0.42 -16.20 1.42
C VAL A 51 1.77 -16.91 1.43
N CYS A 52 2.37 -17.11 0.25
CA CYS A 52 3.71 -17.68 0.11
C CYS A 52 4.76 -16.86 0.86
N ALA A 53 4.74 -15.53 0.76
CA ALA A 53 5.66 -14.66 1.48
C ALA A 53 5.57 -14.85 3.01
N VAL A 54 4.34 -14.92 3.54
CA VAL A 54 4.12 -15.18 4.98
C VAL A 54 4.62 -16.56 5.38
N LEU A 55 4.28 -17.60 4.62
CA LEU A 55 4.73 -18.97 4.89
C LEU A 55 6.25 -19.09 4.88
N LEU A 56 6.90 -18.54 3.85
CA LEU A 56 8.36 -18.53 3.74
C LEU A 56 9.01 -17.78 4.91
N TYR A 57 8.44 -16.64 5.32
CA TYR A 57 8.90 -15.90 6.50
C TYR A 57 8.81 -16.75 7.78
N LEU A 58 7.69 -17.44 8.00
CA LEU A 58 7.51 -18.30 9.18
C LEU A 58 8.48 -19.48 9.18
N ILE A 59 8.68 -20.12 8.04
CA ILE A 59 9.66 -21.22 7.88
C ILE A 59 11.08 -20.71 8.17
N TYR A 60 11.46 -19.59 7.58
CA TYR A 60 12.76 -18.95 7.81
C TYR A 60 12.97 -18.61 9.30
N ARG A 61 11.97 -17.98 9.93
CA ARG A 61 12.00 -17.61 11.35
C ARG A 61 12.20 -18.84 12.23
N ASN A 62 11.51 -19.93 11.95
CA ASN A 62 11.62 -21.17 12.72
C ASN A 62 12.96 -21.87 12.51
N SER A 63 13.51 -21.84 11.30
CA SER A 63 14.85 -22.38 11.00
C SER A 63 15.95 -21.66 11.80
N ARG A 64 15.86 -20.33 11.94
CA ARG A 64 16.84 -19.55 12.72
C ARG A 64 16.78 -19.83 14.23
N LYS A 65 15.63 -20.20 14.77
CA LYS A 65 15.50 -20.62 16.18
C LYS A 65 16.16 -21.97 16.44
N LYS A 66 16.10 -22.90 15.49
CA LYS A 66 16.72 -24.23 15.61
C LYS A 66 18.26 -24.18 15.53
N LYS A 67 18.83 -23.21 14.81
CA LYS A 67 20.30 -23.02 14.72
C LYS A 67 20.93 -22.32 15.94
N LYS A 68 20.13 -21.82 16.88
CA LYS A 68 20.59 -21.15 18.11
C LYS A 68 20.45 -22.03 19.38
N LYS A 69 19.91 -23.23 19.23
CA LYS A 69 19.99 -24.31 20.22
C LYS A 69 21.08 -25.28 19.79
#